data_AF-A0A1H0PSC2-F1
#
_entry.id   AF-A0A1H0PSC2-F1
#
_cell.length_a   1.000
_cell.length_b   1.000
_cell.length_c   1.000
_cell.angle_alpha   90.00
_cell.angle_beta   90.00
_cell.angle_gamma   90.00
#
_symmetry.space_group_name_H-M   'P 1'
#
loop_
_entity.id
_entity.type
_entity.pdbx_description
1 polymer ?
#
loop_
_entity_poly.entity_id
_entity_poly.type
_entity_poly.pdbx_seq_one_letter_code
_entity_poly.pdbx_strand_id
1 'polypeptide(L)'
;MGTVDYNLRAIEQCRTAVGGQAGPMAAAGDTLPRDADAGVFGGLPSSAALAQAVQAIARTASDELDRAGALLGNIDRALDSIGQSVDGTEQAATQSQTAI
;
A
#
# COMPACT_ATOMS: atom_id res chain seq x y z
N MET A 1 23.25 6.96 22.31
CA MET A 1 21.84 6.52 22.37
C MET A 1 20.93 7.66 21.90
N GLY A 2 21.06 8.14 20.66
CA GLY A 2 20.32 9.33 20.21
C GLY A 2 20.03 9.34 18.71
N THR A 3 21.00 8.95 17.90
CA THR A 3 20.83 8.81 16.45
C THR A 3 20.03 7.57 16.07
N VAL A 4 20.17 6.46 16.79
CA VAL A 4 19.49 5.21 16.42
C VAL A 4 18.03 5.19 16.88
N ASP A 5 17.73 5.67 18.09
CA ASP A 5 16.34 5.92 18.53
C ASP A 5 15.59 6.85 17.56
N TYR A 6 16.28 7.86 17.02
CA TYR A 6 15.74 8.75 16.00
C TYR A 6 15.48 8.02 14.68
N ASN A 7 16.42 7.18 14.22
CA ASN A 7 16.27 6.38 13.00
C ASN A 7 15.13 5.36 13.11
N LEU A 8 14.99 4.70 14.27
CA LEU A 8 13.91 3.73 14.50
C LEU A 8 12.54 4.41 14.47
N ARG A 9 12.40 5.57 15.13
CA ARG A 9 11.18 6.39 15.08
C ARG A 9 10.85 6.86 13.67
N ALA A 10 11.84 7.25 12.87
CA ALA A 10 11.62 7.65 11.47
C ALA A 10 11.12 6.48 10.62
N ILE A 11 11.65 5.27 10.84
CA ILE A 11 11.21 4.03 10.18
C ILE A 11 9.76 3.72 10.59
N GLU A 12 9.43 3.77 11.88
CA GLU A 12 8.07 3.54 12.39
C GLU A 12 7.05 4.57 11.85
N GLN A 13 7.44 5.83 11.72
CA GLN A 13 6.61 6.87 11.11
C GLN A 13 6.35 6.60 9.63
N CYS A 14 7.40 6.24 8.87
CA CYS A 14 7.24 5.84 7.47
C CYS A 14 6.32 4.63 7.34
N ARG A 15 6.49 3.66 8.23
CA ARG A 15 5.71 2.43 8.28
C ARG A 15 4.23 2.70 8.53
N THR A 16 3.93 3.54 9.52
CA THR A 16 2.56 3.97 9.85
C THR A 16 1.93 4.71 8.67
N ALA A 17 2.68 5.60 8.02
CA ALA A 17 2.21 6.35 6.85
C ALA A 17 1.90 5.42 5.67
N VAL A 18 2.75 4.42 5.40
CA VAL A 18 2.56 3.45 4.31
C VAL A 18 1.42 2.48 4.61
N GLY A 19 1.41 1.88 5.81
CA GLY A 19 0.37 0.94 6.23
C GLY A 19 -1.02 1.56 6.25
N GLY A 20 -1.12 2.86 6.58
CA GLY A 20 -2.36 3.62 6.54
C GLY A 20 -2.98 3.83 5.15
N GLN A 21 -2.22 3.62 4.07
CA GLN A 21 -2.69 3.88 2.70
C GLN A 21 -3.11 2.62 1.93
N ALA A 22 -2.64 1.43 2.33
CA ALA A 22 -2.93 0.20 1.62
C ALA A 22 -4.43 -0.15 1.63
N GLY A 23 -5.08 -0.06 2.79
CA GLY A 23 -6.52 -0.29 2.93
C GLY A 23 -7.38 0.68 2.12
N PRO A 24 -7.17 2.01 2.25
CA PRO A 24 -7.88 3.01 1.45
C PRO A 24 -7.72 2.84 -0.07
N MET A 25 -6.54 2.43 -0.56
CA MET A 25 -6.33 2.15 -1.98
C MET A 25 -7.16 0.98 -2.48
N ALA A 26 -7.17 -0.15 -1.75
CA ALA A 26 -8.00 -1.30 -2.09
C ALA A 26 -9.50 -0.92 -2.08
N ALA A 27 -9.93 -0.19 -1.05
CA ALA A 27 -11.32 0.27 -0.95
C ALA A 27 -11.73 1.19 -2.11
N ALA A 28 -10.83 2.06 -2.58
CA ALA A 28 -11.10 2.89 -3.75
C ALA A 28 -11.35 2.04 -5.01
N GLY A 29 -10.62 0.94 -5.18
CA GLY A 29 -10.78 0.03 -6.31
C GLY A 29 -12.11 -0.73 -6.29
N ASP A 30 -12.62 -1.08 -5.12
CA ASP A 30 -13.88 -1.83 -4.96
C ASP A 30 -15.13 -1.01 -5.24
N THR A 31 -15.05 0.32 -5.13
CA THR A 31 -16.18 1.21 -5.43
C THR A 31 -16.41 1.45 -6.93
N LEU A 32 -15.51 0.98 -7.78
CA LEU A 32 -15.61 1.20 -9.23
C LEU A 32 -16.69 0.31 -9.87
N PRO A 33 -17.46 0.83 -10.84
CA PRO A 33 -18.59 0.11 -11.42
C PRO A 33 -18.13 -0.91 -12.48
N ARG A 34 -17.57 -2.04 -12.01
CA ARG A 34 -17.00 -3.13 -12.84
C ARG A 34 -18.03 -3.86 -13.71
N ASP A 35 -19.31 -3.74 -13.35
CA ASP A 35 -20.45 -4.42 -13.98
C ASP A 35 -21.51 -3.44 -14.51
N ALA A 36 -21.13 -2.19 -14.82
CA ALA A 36 -22.06 -1.19 -15.36
C ALA A 36 -22.74 -1.69 -16.65
N ASP A 37 -24.07 -1.74 -16.71
CA ASP A 37 -24.80 -2.14 -17.92
C ASP A 37 -25.26 -0.94 -18.78
N ALA A 38 -25.77 -1.22 -19.97
CA ALA A 38 -26.26 -0.18 -20.89
C ALA A 38 -27.49 0.59 -20.34
N GLY A 39 -28.24 0.01 -19.41
CA GLY A 39 -29.39 0.62 -18.75
C GLY A 39 -28.97 1.79 -17.87
N VAL A 40 -27.79 1.72 -17.24
CA VAL A 40 -27.19 2.85 -16.48
C VAL A 40 -26.99 4.09 -17.35
N PHE A 41 -26.81 3.91 -18.66
CA PHE A 41 -26.59 4.98 -19.63
C PHE A 41 -27.83 5.29 -20.48
N GLY A 42 -29.02 4.90 -20.04
CA GLY A 42 -30.29 5.29 -20.66
C GLY A 42 -30.67 4.51 -21.93
N GLY A 43 -30.01 3.38 -22.23
CA GLY A 43 -30.45 2.44 -23.28
C GLY A 43 -30.39 2.97 -24.71
N LEU A 44 -29.58 4.00 -24.98
CA LEU A 44 -29.30 4.49 -26.33
C LEU A 44 -28.47 3.47 -27.12
N PRO A 45 -28.45 3.54 -28.47
CA PRO A 45 -27.65 2.63 -29.29
C PRO A 45 -26.15 2.60 -28.93
N SER A 46 -25.61 3.72 -28.43
CA SER A 46 -24.23 3.84 -27.95
C SER A 46 -24.03 3.44 -26.48
N SER A 47 -25.11 3.24 -25.71
CA SER A 47 -25.04 2.95 -24.26
C SER A 47 -24.33 1.63 -23.96
N ALA A 48 -24.42 0.64 -24.85
CA ALA A 48 -23.68 -0.61 -24.72
C ALA A 48 -22.16 -0.41 -24.87
N ALA A 49 -21.73 0.40 -25.84
CA ALA A 49 -20.33 0.73 -26.04
C ALA A 49 -19.78 1.58 -24.88
N LEU A 50 -20.58 2.52 -24.36
CA LEU A 50 -20.23 3.32 -23.20
C LEU A 50 -20.11 2.46 -21.94
N ALA A 51 -21.05 1.53 -21.72
CA ALA A 51 -20.97 0.57 -20.63
C ALA A 51 -19.70 -0.27 -20.69
N GLN A 52 -19.35 -0.80 -21.86
CA GLN A 52 -18.10 -1.56 -22.03
C GLN A 52 -16.85 -0.70 -21.75
N ALA A 53 -16.83 0.55 -22.22
CA ALA A 53 -15.71 1.46 -21.95
C ALA A 53 -15.56 1.76 -20.45
N VAL A 54 -16.67 2.01 -19.75
CA VAL A 54 -16.67 2.24 -18.30
C VAL A 54 -16.24 1.00 -17.53
N GLN A 55 -16.73 -0.19 -17.91
CA GLN A 55 -16.28 -1.46 -17.32
C GLN A 55 -14.77 -1.66 -17.52
N ALA A 56 -14.23 -1.37 -18.71
CA ALA A 56 -12.81 -1.53 -19.01
C ALA A 56 -11.93 -0.59 -18.16
N ILE A 57 -12.35 0.68 -18.02
CA ILE A 57 -11.68 1.65 -17.15
C ILE A 57 -11.78 1.21 -15.68
N ALA A 58 -12.97 0.80 -15.23
CA ALA A 58 -13.18 0.35 -13.86
C ALA A 58 -12.28 -0.83 -13.50
N ARG A 59 -12.18 -1.85 -14.37
CA ARG A 59 -11.28 -3.00 -14.18
C ARG A 59 -9.82 -2.58 -14.14
N THR A 60 -9.39 -1.77 -15.12
CA THR A 60 -7.99 -1.32 -15.21
C THR A 60 -7.59 -0.53 -13.96
N ALA A 61 -8.45 0.37 -13.49
CA ALA A 61 -8.20 1.15 -12.30
C ALA A 61 -8.21 0.30 -11.03
N SER A 62 -9.13 -0.66 -10.89
CA SER A 62 -9.11 -1.62 -9.77
C SER A 62 -7.82 -2.44 -9.75
N ASP A 63 -7.39 -2.98 -10.88
CA ASP A 63 -6.15 -3.77 -10.98
C ASP A 63 -4.91 -2.95 -10.56
N GLU A 64 -4.85 -1.68 -10.94
CA GLU A 64 -3.73 -0.81 -10.60
C GLU A 64 -3.75 -0.40 -9.12
N LEU A 65 -4.93 -0.18 -8.54
CA LEU A 65 -5.10 0.10 -7.11
C LEU A 65 -4.72 -1.11 -6.25
N ASP A 66 -5.05 -2.33 -6.70
CA ASP A 66 -4.62 -3.57 -6.04
C ASP A 66 -3.09 -3.73 -6.08
N ARG A 67 -2.46 -3.44 -7.23
CA ARG A 67 -0.99 -3.42 -7.34
C ARG A 67 -0.35 -2.39 -6.42
N ALA A 68 -0.92 -1.19 -6.34
CA ALA A 68 -0.45 -0.15 -5.44
C ALA A 68 -0.55 -0.60 -3.97
N GLY A 69 -1.68 -1.22 -3.59
CA GLY A 69 -1.85 -1.82 -2.26
C GLY A 69 -0.81 -2.90 -1.95
N ALA A 70 -0.54 -3.79 -2.91
CA ALA A 70 0.49 -4.83 -2.77
C ALA A 70 1.90 -4.23 -2.62
N LEU A 71 2.21 -3.17 -3.37
CA LEU A 71 3.49 -2.48 -3.26
C LEU A 71 3.67 -1.81 -1.89
N LEU A 72 2.62 -1.15 -1.38
CA LEU A 72 2.62 -0.57 -0.02
C LEU A 72 2.84 -1.66 1.04
N GLY A 73 2.20 -2.83 0.91
CA GLY A 73 2.43 -3.98 1.79
C GLY A 73 3.87 -4.54 1.70
N ASN A 74 4.52 -4.46 0.54
CA ASN A 74 5.94 -4.82 0.41
C ASN A 74 6.85 -3.80 1.11
N ILE A 75 6.55 -2.51 0.99
CA ILE A 75 7.31 -1.44 1.65
C ILE A 75 7.20 -1.57 3.17
N ASP A 76 6.01 -1.82 3.71
CA ASP A 76 5.81 -2.06 5.15
C ASP A 76 6.69 -3.20 5.68
N ARG A 77 6.71 -4.33 4.97
CA ARG A 77 7.57 -5.49 5.32
C ARG A 77 9.06 -5.17 5.22
N ALA A 78 9.47 -4.39 4.22
CA ALA A 78 10.85 -3.97 4.07
C ALA A 78 11.29 -3.06 5.23
N LEU A 79 10.43 -2.09 5.62
CA LEU A 79 10.67 -1.21 6.75
C LEU A 79 10.76 -1.99 8.07
N ASP A 80 9.94 -3.04 8.25
CA ASP A 80 10.04 -3.96 9.41
C ASP A 80 11.42 -4.62 9.51
N SER A 81 11.86 -5.20 8.40
CA SER A 81 13.12 -5.93 8.34
C SER A 81 14.31 -5.01 8.61
N ILE A 82 14.26 -3.77 8.12
CA ILE A 82 15.26 -2.74 8.44
C ILE A 82 15.23 -2.43 9.94
N GLY A 83 14.05 -2.21 10.54
CA GLY A 83 13.91 -1.95 11.97
C GLY A 83 14.50 -3.08 12.83
N GLN A 84 14.16 -4.33 12.52
CA GLN A 84 14.70 -5.51 13.21
C GLN A 84 16.23 -5.62 13.07
N SER A 85 16.77 -5.30 11.89
CA SER A 85 18.21 -5.34 11.64
C SER A 85 18.97 -4.27 12.43
N VAL A 86 18.40 -3.07 12.54
CA VAL A 86 18.96 -1.96 13.33
C VAL A 86 18.98 -2.35 14.81
N ASP A 87 17.86 -2.81 15.36
CA ASP A 87 17.75 -3.24 16.76
C ASP A 87 18.74 -4.39 17.08
N GLY A 88 18.82 -5.40 16.21
CA GLY A 88 19.79 -6.49 16.37
C GLY A 88 21.25 -6.03 16.35
N THR A 89 21.58 -5.05 15.50
CA THR A 89 22.93 -4.46 15.44
C THR A 89 23.27 -3.70 16.72
N GLU A 90 22.31 -2.96 17.29
CA GLU A 90 22.50 -2.25 18.55
C GLU A 90 22.69 -3.17 19.75
N GLN A 91 21.89 -4.24 19.83
CA GLN A 91 22.03 -5.24 20.89
C GLN A 91 23.42 -5.90 20.84
N ALA A 92 23.89 -6.27 19.64
CA ALA A 92 25.23 -6.83 19.46
C ALA A 92 26.35 -5.84 19.85
N ALA A 93 26.21 -4.57 19.49
CA ALA A 93 27.17 -3.52 19.87
C ALA A 93 27.21 -3.29 21.39
N THR A 94 26.06 -3.32 22.05
CA THR A 94 25.94 -3.16 23.51
C THR A 94 26.55 -4.33 24.26
N GLN A 95 26.28 -5.56 23.82
CA GLN A 95 26.88 -6.78 24.38
C GLN A 95 28.41 -6.78 24.24
N SER A 96 28.92 -6.29 23.11
CA SER A 96 30.37 -6.19 22.87
C SER A 96 31.05 -5.17 23.79
N GLN A 97 30.36 -4.09 24.18
CA GLN A 97 30.90 -3.06 25.08
C GLN A 97 30.80 -3.43 26.57
N THR A 98 29.83 -4.26 26.96
CA THR A 98 29.69 -4.74 28.34
C THR A 98 30.56 -5.96 28.66
N ALA A 99 31.18 -6.57 27.65
CA ALA A 99 32.11 -7.68 27.78
C ALA A 99 33.58 -7.26 28.03
N ILE A 100 33.85 -5.97 28.22
CA ILE A 100 35.17 -5.37 28.51
C ILE A 100 35.11 -4.72 29.89
#